data_AF-A0A3N6UWQ2-F1
#
_entry.id   AF-A0A3N6UWQ2-F1
#
_cell.length_a   1.000
_cell.length_b   1.000
_cell.length_c   1.000
_cell.angle_alpha   90.00
_cell.angle_beta   90.00
_cell.angle_gamma   90.00
#
_symmetry.space_group_name_H-M   'P 1'
#
loop_
_entity.id
_entity.type
_entity.pdbx_description
1 polymer ?
#
loop_
_entity_poly.entity_id
_entity_poly.type
_entity_poly.pdbx_seq_one_letter_code
_entity_poly.pdbx_strand_id
1 'polypeptide(L)'
;MNNKEKVRLLMLHREVGRRNYEAFGQYHLRRESDERESYFARFRLGKRVRYIRPEEPEYEPYPDIRGLTCGARTRKGTPCKNRELSLNGRCKFHGGKSTGAKTKAGRKRQREGHQA
;
A
#
# COMPACT_ATOMS: atom_id res chain seq x y z
N MET A 1 13.06 0.07 -16.72
CA MET A 1 11.96 0.94 -16.25
C MET A 1 12.51 2.19 -15.57
N ASN A 2 11.98 3.36 -15.93
CA ASN A 2 12.36 4.64 -15.33
C ASN A 2 11.78 4.78 -13.91
N ASN A 3 12.42 5.58 -13.04
CA ASN A 3 11.92 5.87 -11.69
C ASN A 3 10.51 6.49 -11.68
N LYS A 4 10.17 7.35 -12.67
CA LYS A 4 8.82 7.94 -12.76
C LYS A 4 7.73 6.88 -12.93
N GLU A 5 7.96 5.93 -13.81
CA GLU A 5 7.04 4.84 -14.10
C GLU A 5 6.92 3.87 -12.92
N LYS A 6 8.05 3.58 -12.28
CA LYS A 6 8.09 2.83 -11.03
C LYS A 6 7.28 3.49 -9.92
N VAL A 7 7.40 4.81 -9.75
CA VAL A 7 6.60 5.59 -8.78
C VAL A 7 5.12 5.51 -9.13
N ARG A 8 4.76 5.67 -10.41
CA ARG A 8 3.38 5.53 -10.87
C ARG A 8 2.79 4.17 -10.49
N LEU A 9 3.51 3.07 -10.74
CA LEU A 9 3.05 1.72 -10.39
C LEU A 9 2.89 1.52 -8.88
N LEU A 10 3.84 2.02 -8.07
CA LEU A 10 3.76 1.92 -6.60
C LEU A 10 2.59 2.73 -6.02
N MET A 11 2.33 3.91 -6.58
CA MET A 11 1.16 4.72 -6.20
C MET A 11 -0.15 4.02 -6.58
N LEU A 12 -0.23 3.51 -7.81
CA LEU A 12 -1.39 2.76 -8.28
C LEU A 12 -1.65 1.53 -7.41
N HIS A 13 -0.61 0.75 -7.08
CA HIS A 13 -0.73 -0.40 -6.20
C HIS A 13 -1.33 -0.03 -4.83
N ARG A 14 -0.89 1.10 -4.25
CA ARG A 14 -1.44 1.59 -2.98
C ARG A 14 -2.90 2.02 -3.11
N GLU A 15 -3.25 2.67 -4.22
CA GLU A 15 -4.61 3.15 -4.45
C GLU A 15 -5.59 2.00 -4.69
N VAL A 16 -5.22 1.02 -5.51
CA VAL A 16 -5.97 -0.23 -5.71
C VAL A 16 -6.17 -0.94 -4.38
N GLY A 17 -5.12 -1.03 -3.56
CA GLY A 17 -5.23 -1.61 -2.22
C GLY A 17 -6.22 -0.89 -1.31
N ARG A 18 -6.25 0.45 -1.37
CA ARG A 18 -7.24 1.24 -0.62
C ARG A 18 -8.67 0.93 -1.08
N ARG A 19 -8.93 0.95 -2.40
CA ARG A 19 -10.28 0.69 -2.95
C ARG A 19 -10.75 -0.73 -2.64
N ASN A 20 -9.88 -1.72 -2.81
CA ASN A 20 -10.18 -3.11 -2.48
C ASN A 20 -10.45 -3.31 -0.99
N TYR A 21 -9.70 -2.63 -0.12
CA TYR A 21 -9.95 -2.65 1.32
C TYR A 21 -11.29 -1.99 1.70
N GLU A 22 -11.65 -0.88 1.06
CA GLU A 22 -12.95 -0.24 1.24
C GLU A 22 -14.10 -1.16 0.79
N ALA A 23 -13.97 -1.79 -0.38
CA ALA A 23 -14.96 -2.76 -0.88
C ALA A 23 -15.12 -3.95 0.06
N PHE A 24 -14.00 -4.51 0.54
CA PHE A 24 -13.98 -5.56 1.54
C PHE A 24 -14.66 -5.15 2.84
N GLY A 25 -14.39 -3.94 3.33
CA GLY A 25 -15.03 -3.38 4.53
C GLY A 25 -16.55 -3.25 4.38
N GLN A 26 -17.03 -2.74 3.23
CA GLN A 26 -18.46 -2.65 2.94
C GLN A 26 -19.14 -4.03 2.88
N TYR A 27 -18.47 -4.99 2.26
CA TYR A 27 -18.93 -6.38 2.23
C TYR A 27 -19.01 -6.98 3.63
N HIS A 28 -18.00 -6.78 4.48
CA HIS A 28 -18.00 -7.25 5.86
C HIS A 28 -19.15 -6.65 6.67
N LEU A 29 -19.39 -5.34 6.57
CA LEU A 29 -20.50 -4.67 7.25
C LEU A 29 -21.86 -5.25 6.83
N ARG A 30 -22.07 -5.47 5.52
CA ARG A 30 -23.30 -6.10 5.01
C ARG A 30 -23.47 -7.54 5.52
N ARG A 31 -22.38 -8.30 5.56
CA ARG A 31 -22.41 -9.67 6.10
C ARG A 31 -22.81 -9.71 7.57
N GLU A 32 -22.25 -8.83 8.38
CA GLU A 32 -22.57 -8.75 9.81
C GLU A 32 -24.01 -8.26 10.05
N SER A 33 -24.53 -7.32 9.23
CA SER A 33 -25.92 -6.88 9.33
C SER A 33 -26.91 -8.00 8.99
N ASP A 34 -26.64 -8.74 7.91
CA ASP A 34 -27.52 -9.82 7.46
C ASP A 34 -27.49 -11.02 8.41
N GLU A 35 -26.34 -11.28 9.05
CA GLU A 35 -26.25 -12.24 10.14
C GLU A 35 -27.10 -11.81 11.35
N ARG A 36 -27.08 -10.54 11.76
CA ARG A 36 -27.95 -10.03 12.85
C ARG A 36 -29.43 -10.14 12.50
N GLU A 37 -29.84 -9.73 11.29
CA GLU A 37 -31.24 -9.74 10.88
C GLU A 37 -31.77 -11.19 10.71
N SER A 38 -30.98 -12.07 10.10
CA SER A 38 -31.32 -13.48 9.98
C SER A 38 -31.29 -14.20 11.34
N TYR A 39 -30.42 -13.82 12.27
CA TYR A 39 -30.39 -14.34 13.63
C TYR A 39 -31.69 -14.04 14.39
N PHE A 40 -32.14 -12.79 14.42
CA PHE A 40 -33.42 -12.45 15.05
C PHE A 40 -34.62 -13.12 14.36
N ALA A 41 -34.56 -13.29 13.03
CA ALA A 41 -35.62 -13.96 12.29
C ALA A 41 -35.70 -15.48 12.56
N ARG A 42 -34.62 -16.14 13.00
CA ARG A 42 -34.62 -17.55 13.44
C ARG A 42 -35.40 -17.79 14.74
N PHE A 43 -35.58 -16.75 15.57
CA PHE A 43 -36.39 -16.84 16.80
C PHE A 43 -37.89 -16.60 16.56
N ARG A 44 -38.31 -16.24 15.34
CA ARG A 44 -39.74 -16.21 14.99
C ARG A 44 -40.21 -17.63 14.68
N LEU A 45 -41.03 -18.17 15.59
CA LEU A 45 -41.68 -19.48 15.44
C LEU A 45 -42.32 -19.62 14.04
N GLY A 46 -41.99 -20.69 13.34
CA GLY A 46 -42.56 -21.04 12.03
C GLY A 46 -41.83 -20.49 10.80
N LYS A 47 -40.85 -19.58 10.92
CA LYS A 47 -40.04 -19.11 9.77
C LYS A 47 -38.67 -19.79 9.73
N ARG A 48 -38.46 -20.68 8.75
CA ARG A 48 -37.11 -21.16 8.40
C ARG A 48 -36.43 -20.13 7.50
N VAL A 49 -35.52 -19.35 8.07
CA VAL A 49 -34.72 -18.39 7.30
C VAL A 49 -33.43 -19.07 6.84
N ARG A 50 -33.27 -19.23 5.53
CA ARG A 50 -32.02 -19.67 4.93
C ARG A 50 -31.08 -18.46 4.91
N TYR A 51 -29.91 -18.60 5.52
CA TYR A 51 -28.86 -17.58 5.38
C TYR A 51 -28.36 -17.59 3.94
N ILE A 52 -28.47 -16.44 3.28
CA ILE A 52 -27.89 -16.19 1.96
C ILE A 52 -26.71 -15.28 2.20
N ARG A 53 -25.50 -15.76 1.93
CA ARG A 53 -24.29 -14.94 2.03
C ARG A 53 -24.37 -13.85 0.95
N PRO A 54 -24.19 -12.56 1.30
CA PRO A 54 -24.02 -11.48 0.34
C PRO A 54 -22.97 -11.80 -0.71
N GLU A 55 -23.19 -11.32 -1.92
CA GLU A 55 -22.20 -11.42 -2.99
C GLU A 55 -20.91 -10.70 -2.58
N GLU A 56 -19.79 -11.39 -2.80
CA GLU A 56 -18.47 -10.84 -2.56
C GLU A 56 -18.14 -9.83 -3.68
N PRO A 57 -17.54 -8.66 -3.36
CA PRO A 57 -17.19 -7.69 -4.37
C PRO A 57 -16.11 -8.23 -5.30
N GLU A 58 -16.17 -7.83 -6.56
CA GLU A 58 -15.07 -8.04 -7.50
C GLU A 58 -13.92 -7.07 -7.15
N TYR A 59 -12.74 -7.61 -6.89
CA TYR A 59 -11.57 -6.83 -6.52
C TYR A 59 -10.81 -6.36 -7.78
N GLU A 60 -10.40 -5.09 -7.78
CA GLU A 60 -9.57 -4.55 -8.85
C GLU A 60 -8.19 -5.26 -8.83
N PRO A 61 -7.68 -5.75 -9.97
CA PRO A 61 -6.40 -6.42 -10.02
C PRO A 61 -5.26 -5.44 -9.69
N TYR A 62 -4.31 -5.89 -8.87
CA TYR A 62 -3.15 -5.08 -8.53
C TYR A 62 -2.19 -4.95 -9.72
N PRO A 63 -1.59 -3.78 -9.94
CA PRO A 63 -0.54 -3.64 -10.94
C PRO A 63 0.68 -4.48 -10.56
N ASP A 64 1.36 -5.03 -11.56
CA ASP A 64 2.55 -5.85 -11.33
C ASP A 64 3.74 -4.98 -10.88
N ILE A 65 4.05 -5.06 -9.60
CA ILE A 65 5.22 -4.42 -8.98
C ILE A 65 6.33 -5.44 -8.68
N ARG A 66 6.19 -6.69 -9.11
CA ARG A 66 7.22 -7.72 -8.91
C ARG A 66 8.43 -7.37 -9.77
N GLY A 67 9.62 -7.65 -9.24
CA GLY A 67 10.88 -7.36 -9.92
C GLY A 67 11.34 -5.89 -9.87
N LEU A 68 10.56 -4.98 -9.28
CA LEU A 68 11.04 -3.61 -9.04
C LEU A 68 12.26 -3.61 -8.11
N THR A 69 13.30 -2.86 -8.50
CA THR A 69 14.49 -2.62 -7.68
C THR A 69 14.77 -1.13 -7.50
N CYS A 70 15.53 -0.80 -6.46
CA CYS A 70 15.83 0.58 -6.11
C CYS A 70 16.60 1.30 -7.23
N GLY A 71 17.62 0.67 -7.79
CA GLY A 71 18.41 1.19 -8.92
C GLY A 71 19.22 2.46 -8.61
N ALA A 72 19.32 2.89 -7.36
CA ALA A 72 20.19 4.00 -6.98
C ALA A 72 21.67 3.58 -7.03
N ARG A 73 22.58 4.52 -7.33
CA ARG A 73 24.02 4.25 -7.33
C ARG A 73 24.49 4.04 -5.89
N THR A 74 25.07 2.87 -5.62
CA THR A 74 25.68 2.54 -4.32
C THR A 74 27.06 3.18 -4.19
N ARG A 75 27.64 3.14 -2.98
CA ARG A 75 29.03 3.59 -2.75
C ARG A 75 30.06 2.85 -3.62
N LYS A 76 29.79 1.60 -4.01
CA LYS A 76 30.62 0.80 -4.93
C LYS A 76 30.41 1.15 -6.41
N GLY A 77 29.59 2.15 -6.73
CA GLY A 77 29.25 2.53 -8.11
C GLY A 77 28.21 1.64 -8.80
N THR A 78 27.88 0.47 -8.26
CA THR A 78 26.88 -0.45 -8.80
C THR A 78 25.44 -0.03 -8.46
N PRO A 79 24.43 -0.41 -9.27
CA PRO A 79 23.02 -0.12 -8.96
C PRO A 79 22.50 -0.94 -7.77
N CYS A 80 21.69 -0.32 -6.92
CA CYS A 80 21.10 -0.94 -5.75
C CYS A 80 20.02 -1.97 -6.14
N LYS A 81 20.20 -3.22 -5.70
CA LYS A 81 19.31 -4.35 -6.00
C LYS A 81 18.18 -4.56 -5.00
N ASN A 82 18.07 -3.71 -3.97
CA ASN A 82 17.02 -3.84 -2.95
C ASN A 82 15.62 -3.68 -3.57
N ARG A 83 14.69 -4.56 -3.18
CA ARG A 83 13.32 -4.68 -3.67
C ARG A 83 12.27 -4.09 -2.73
N GLU A 84 12.63 -3.80 -1.47
CA GLU A 84 11.78 -3.06 -0.54
C GLU A 84 11.80 -1.58 -0.90
N LEU A 85 10.81 -1.15 -1.67
CA LEU A 85 10.71 0.21 -2.17
C LEU A 85 9.65 0.99 -1.41
N SER A 86 9.98 2.25 -1.12
CA SER A 86 9.01 3.25 -0.71
C SER A 86 8.28 3.80 -1.94
N LEU A 87 7.18 4.54 -1.74
CA LEU A 87 6.37 5.12 -2.83
C LEU A 87 7.16 6.06 -3.77
N ASN A 88 8.32 6.57 -3.36
CA ASN A 88 9.22 7.33 -4.23
C ASN A 88 10.10 6.47 -5.15
N GLY A 89 9.91 5.15 -5.15
CA GLY A 89 10.62 4.19 -5.98
C GLY A 89 12.01 3.80 -5.45
N ARG A 90 12.43 4.26 -4.26
CA ARG A 90 13.75 3.96 -3.69
C ARG A 90 13.62 3.16 -2.39
N CYS A 91 14.66 2.41 -2.04
CA CYS A 91 14.70 1.69 -0.77
C CYS A 91 15.03 2.63 0.40
N LYS A 92 14.86 2.15 1.63
CA LYS A 92 15.12 2.93 2.86
C LYS A 92 16.52 3.55 2.90
N PHE A 93 17.52 2.92 2.28
CA PHE A 93 18.91 3.38 2.26
C PHE A 93 19.23 4.46 1.21
N HIS A 94 18.43 4.57 0.14
CA HIS A 94 18.71 5.47 -0.99
C HIS A 94 17.57 6.45 -1.29
N GLY A 95 16.65 6.62 -0.34
CA GLY A 95 15.54 7.56 -0.48
C GLY A 95 14.48 7.50 0.62
N GLY A 96 14.71 6.88 1.79
CA GLY A 96 13.69 6.79 2.85
C GLY A 96 13.83 7.83 3.97
N LYS A 97 12.74 8.59 4.23
CA LYS A 97 12.37 9.44 5.40
C LYS A 97 13.36 10.46 6.00
N SER A 98 14.51 10.77 5.40
CA SER A 98 15.21 12.02 5.76
C SER A 98 14.58 13.18 4.99
N THR A 99 13.96 14.15 5.67
CA THR A 99 13.51 15.41 5.06
C THR A 99 14.67 16.35 4.71
N GLY A 100 15.92 15.92 4.92
CA GLY A 100 17.10 16.78 4.91
C GLY A 100 17.11 17.76 6.09
N ALA A 101 18.21 18.50 6.23
CA ALA A 101 18.29 19.57 7.21
C ALA A 101 17.40 20.76 6.78
N LYS A 102 16.47 21.18 7.64
CA LYS A 102 15.56 22.30 7.36
C LYS A 102 16.22 23.68 7.57
N THR A 103 17.29 23.75 8.35
CA THR A 103 17.97 25.00 8.72
C THR A 103 19.20 25.28 7.85
N LYS A 104 19.59 26.55 7.70
CA LYS A 104 20.84 26.94 7.00
C LYS A 104 22.07 26.26 7.62
N ALA A 105 22.19 26.26 8.95
CA ALA A 105 23.30 25.62 9.66
C ALA A 105 23.32 24.10 9.47
N GLY A 106 22.17 23.43 9.51
CA GLY A 106 22.10 21.98 9.27
C GLY A 106 22.47 21.61 7.83
N ARG A 107 22.07 22.42 6.84
CA ARG A 107 22.49 22.25 5.44
C ARG A 107 23.99 22.45 5.26
N LYS A 108 24.58 23.43 5.96
CA LYS A 108 26.04 23.68 5.95
C LYS A 108 26.80 22.45 6.47
N ARG A 109 26.43 21.93 7.65
CA ARG A 109 27.03 20.70 8.22
C ARG A 109 26.91 19.49 7.30
N GLN A 110 25.75 19.29 6.67
CA GLN A 110 25.58 18.20 5.70
C GLN A 110 26.48 18.36 4.46
N ARG A 111 26.69 19.59 4.00
CA ARG A 111 27.60 19.90 2.89
C ARG A 111 29.06 19.68 3.28
N GLU A 112 29.48 20.18 4.43
CA GLU A 112 30.84 20.01 4.97
C GLU A 112 31.17 18.52 5.14
N GLY A 113 30.27 17.74 5.76
CA GLY A 113 30.46 16.30 5.92
C GLY A 113 30.35 15.47 4.64
N HIS A 114 29.84 16.03 3.53
CA HIS A 114 29.89 15.38 2.21
C HIS A 114 31.21 15.67 1.47
N GLN A 115 31.84 16.81 1.76
CA GLN A 115 33.10 17.22 1.14
C GLN A 115 34.34 16.65 1.85
N ALA A 116 34.20 16.24 3.11
CA ALA A 116 35.18 15.48 3.88
C ALA A 116 35.17 14.00 3.49
#